data_AF-A0A2E8BB29-F1
#
_entry.id   AF-A0A2E8BB29-F1
#
_cell.length_a   1.000
_cell.length_b   1.000
_cell.length_c   1.000
_cell.angle_alpha   90.00
_cell.angle_beta   90.00
_cell.angle_gamma   90.00
#
_symmetry.space_group_name_H-M   'P 1'
#
loop_
_entity.id
_entity.type
_entity.pdbx_description
1 polymer ?
#
loop_
_entity_poly.entity_id
_entity_poly.type
_entity_poly.pdbx_seq_one_letter_code
_entity_poly.pdbx_strand_id
1 'polypeptide(L)'
;MALEGLSRGIFRSLGFLRSKRRLDEDELKEMTKSLRRALQEADFNVRQTKEIVERLEDRMREEEPRPGLDLQTHAMNILYMELV
;
A
#
# COMPACT_ATOMS: atom_id res chain seq x y z
N MET A 1 -13.13 -2.60 15.61
CA MET A 1 -14.04 -2.46 14.44
C MET A 1 -13.29 -2.75 13.14
N ALA A 2 -13.96 -3.16 12.06
CA ALA A 2 -13.33 -3.52 10.78
C ALA A 2 -12.41 -2.41 10.23
N LEU A 3 -12.85 -1.14 10.32
CA LEU A 3 -12.07 0.03 9.90
C LEU A 3 -10.77 0.22 10.69
N GLU A 4 -10.78 -0.07 11.99
CA GLU A 4 -9.55 -0.02 12.81
C GLU A 4 -8.61 -1.16 12.46
N GLY A 5 -9.15 -2.33 12.09
CA GLY A 5 -8.39 -3.47 11.59
C GLY A 5 -7.68 -3.12 10.29
N LEU A 6 -8.42 -2.56 9.33
CA LEU A 6 -7.89 -2.09 8.06
C LEU A 6 -6.78 -1.06 8.24
N SER A 7 -7.04 -0.01 9.03
CA SER A 7 -6.07 1.04 9.30
C SER A 7 -4.77 0.46 9.86
N ARG A 8 -4.85 -0.39 10.90
CA ARG A 8 -3.67 -1.08 11.46
C ARG A 8 -2.97 -1.98 10.45
N GLY A 9 -3.73 -2.68 9.60
CA GLY A 9 -3.19 -3.54 8.55
C GLY A 9 -2.39 -2.74 7.53
N ILE A 10 -2.95 -1.66 7.00
CA ILE A 10 -2.29 -0.75 6.06
C ILE A 10 -1.02 -0.16 6.68
N PHE A 11 -1.10 0.40 7.90
CA PHE A 11 0.07 0.97 8.57
C PHE A 11 1.17 -0.06 8.82
N ARG A 12 0.80 -1.32 9.08
CA ARG A 12 1.77 -2.42 9.20
C ARG A 12 2.44 -2.72 7.85
N SER A 13 1.67 -2.77 6.77
CA SER A 13 2.19 -3.06 5.42
C SER A 13 3.12 -1.96 4.91
N LEU A 14 2.81 -0.69 5.19
CA LEU A 14 3.57 0.46 4.69
C LEU A 14 4.60 1.01 5.69
N GLY A 15 4.55 0.58 6.96
CA GLY A 15 5.31 1.19 8.05
C GLY A 15 6.83 1.15 7.88
N PHE A 16 7.34 0.15 7.17
CA PHE A 16 8.78 0.01 6.92
C PHE A 16 9.32 1.01 5.87
N LEU A 17 8.44 1.70 5.13
CA LEU A 17 8.83 2.67 4.10
C LEU A 17 9.36 3.98 4.67
N ARG A 18 9.04 4.31 5.93
CA ARG A 18 9.36 5.62 6.56
C ARG A 18 10.85 5.97 6.52
N SER A 19 11.73 4.98 6.60
CA SER A 19 13.18 5.16 6.60
C SER A 19 13.83 4.96 5.23
N LYS A 20 13.04 4.67 4.20
CA LYS A 20 13.54 4.28 2.89
C LYS A 20 13.48 5.42 1.89
N ARG A 21 14.53 5.48 1.06
CA ARG A 21 14.60 6.38 -0.11
C ARG A 21 14.23 5.67 -1.41
N ARG A 22 14.40 4.34 -1.45
CA ARG A 22 14.06 3.47 -2.57
C ARG A 22 13.48 2.17 -2.04
N LEU A 23 12.68 1.53 -2.86
CA LEU A 23 12.06 0.24 -2.60
C LEU A 23 12.61 -0.74 -3.64
N ASP A 24 13.10 -1.90 -3.21
CA ASP A 24 13.45 -2.97 -4.13
C ASP A 24 12.24 -3.87 -4.47
N GLU A 25 12.44 -4.79 -5.42
CA GLU A 25 11.41 -5.70 -5.92
C GLU A 25 10.84 -6.63 -4.86
N ASP A 26 11.69 -7.16 -3.98
CA ASP A 26 11.27 -8.13 -2.97
C ASP A 26 10.51 -7.42 -1.84
N GLU A 27 10.96 -6.23 -1.47
CA GLU A 27 10.29 -5.37 -0.51
C GLU A 27 8.93 -4.89 -1.01
N LEU A 28 8.83 -4.53 -2.30
CA LEU A 28 7.57 -4.18 -2.94
C LEU A 28 6.60 -5.38 -2.93
N LYS A 29 7.06 -6.57 -3.28
CA LYS A 29 6.23 -7.80 -3.23
C LYS A 29 5.74 -8.15 -1.83
N GLU A 30 6.60 -8.04 -0.82
CA GLU A 30 6.18 -8.34 0.55
C GLU A 30 5.22 -7.26 1.09
N MET A 31 5.40 -6.00 0.71
CA MET A 31 4.46 -4.92 0.99
C MET A 31 3.08 -5.21 0.38
N THR A 32 3.01 -5.51 -0.91
CA THR A 32 1.74 -5.77 -1.62
C THR A 32 1.04 -7.02 -1.10
N LYS A 33 1.79 -8.06 -0.72
CA LYS A 33 1.27 -9.27 -0.08
C LYS A 33 0.74 -9.01 1.33
N SER A 34 1.39 -8.14 2.11
CA SER A 34 0.88 -7.72 3.41
C SER A 34 -0.40 -6.90 3.26
N LEU A 35 -0.43 -5.97 2.31
CA LEU A 35 -1.59 -5.12 2.06
C LEU A 35 -2.81 -5.93 1.57
N ARG A 36 -2.59 -6.90 0.68
CA ARG A 36 -3.64 -7.82 0.21
C ARG A 36 -4.32 -8.54 1.37
N ARG A 37 -3.56 -8.99 2.36
CA ARG A 37 -4.10 -9.63 3.58
C ARG A 37 -4.92 -8.64 4.41
N ALA A 38 -4.40 -7.44 4.63
CA ALA A 38 -5.12 -6.40 5.39
C ALA A 38 -6.46 -6.01 4.75
N LEU A 39 -6.52 -5.90 3.41
CA LEU A 39 -7.74 -5.59 2.69
C LEU A 39 -8.77 -6.74 2.80
N GLN A 40 -8.32 -7.99 2.65
CA GLN A 40 -9.20 -9.16 2.79
C GLN A 40 -9.73 -9.35 4.23
N GLU A 41 -8.90 -9.09 5.24
CA GLU A 41 -9.31 -9.08 6.65
C GLU A 41 -10.33 -7.97 6.96
N ALA A 42 -10.39 -6.94 6.12
CA ALA A 42 -11.37 -5.86 6.19
C ALA A 42 -12.60 -6.11 5.29
N ASP A 43 -12.84 -7.36 4.89
CA ASP A 43 -13.98 -7.81 4.08
C ASP A 43 -14.01 -7.28 2.63
N PHE A 44 -12.89 -6.80 2.09
CA PHE A 44 -12.80 -6.52 0.66
C PHE A 44 -12.81 -7.83 -0.13
N ASN A 45 -13.55 -7.86 -1.25
CA ASN A 45 -13.55 -9.04 -2.10
C ASN A 45 -12.23 -9.19 -2.85
N VAL A 46 -11.92 -10.43 -3.26
CA VAL A 46 -10.64 -10.79 -3.89
C VAL A 46 -10.37 -9.98 -5.16
N ARG A 47 -11.40 -9.72 -5.98
CA ARG A 47 -11.25 -8.98 -7.22
C ARG A 47 -10.89 -7.52 -6.96
N GLN A 48 -11.64 -6.83 -6.10
CA GLN A 48 -11.33 -5.45 -5.70
C GLN A 48 -9.94 -5.35 -5.08
N THR A 49 -9.60 -6.28 -4.18
CA THR A 49 -8.28 -6.31 -3.54
C THR A 49 -7.16 -6.44 -4.57
N LYS A 50 -7.34 -7.30 -5.57
CA LYS A 50 -6.37 -7.49 -6.64
C LYS A 50 -6.17 -6.20 -7.43
N GLU A 51 -7.26 -5.58 -7.87
CA GLU A 51 -7.24 -4.34 -8.66
C GLU A 51 -6.54 -3.19 -7.90
N ILE A 52 -6.87 -2.98 -6.62
CA ILE A 52 -6.25 -1.94 -5.77
C ILE A 52 -4.74 -2.18 -5.62
N VAL A 53 -4.34 -3.42 -5.33
CA VAL A 53 -2.95 -3.76 -5.06
C VAL A 53 -2.09 -3.70 -6.33
N GLU A 54 -2.61 -4.14 -7.47
CA GLU A 54 -1.91 -4.05 -8.76
C GLU A 54 -1.67 -2.59 -9.14
N ARG A 55 -2.69 -1.73 -9.03
CA ARG A 55 -2.52 -0.29 -9.31
C ARG A 55 -1.55 0.39 -8.36
N LEU A 56 -1.58 0.05 -7.08
CA LEU A 56 -0.58 0.54 -6.12
C LEU A 56 0.84 0.11 -6.55
N GLU A 57 1.01 -1.17 -6.91
CA GLU A 57 2.29 -1.72 -7.33
C GLU A 57 2.83 -1.02 -8.58
N ASP A 58 2.01 -0.90 -9.63
CA ASP A 58 2.39 -0.24 -10.87
C ASP A 58 2.81 1.21 -10.63
N ARG A 59 2.02 1.97 -9.86
CA ARG A 59 2.33 3.37 -9.56
C ARG A 59 3.56 3.53 -8.68
N MET A 60 3.82 2.62 -7.74
CA MET A 60 5.05 2.63 -6.95
C MET A 60 6.31 2.35 -7.79
N ARG A 61 6.16 1.71 -8.96
CA ARG A 61 7.26 1.44 -9.91
C ARG A 61 7.49 2.59 -10.87
N GLU A 62 6.40 3.21 -11.33
CA GLU A 62 6.42 4.19 -12.42
C GLU A 62 6.47 5.64 -11.93
N GLU A 63 5.84 5.94 -10.79
CA GLU A 63 5.75 7.29 -10.25
C GLU A 63 6.88 7.56 -9.25
N GLU A 64 7.56 8.69 -9.43
CA GLU A 64 8.44 9.21 -8.39
C GLU A 64 7.63 10.00 -7.34
N PRO A 65 7.98 9.89 -6.04
CA PRO A 65 7.40 10.74 -5.01
C PRO A 65 7.61 12.22 -5.34
N ARG A 66 6.57 13.03 -5.13
CA ARG A 66 6.69 14.49 -5.26
C ARG A 66 7.78 15.02 -4.32
N PRO A 67 8.50 16.11 -4.69
CA PRO A 67 9.51 16.70 -3.83
C PRO A 67 8.97 16.96 -2.42
N GLY A 68 9.70 16.49 -1.41
CA GLY A 68 9.34 16.64 0.00
C GLY A 68 8.40 15.56 0.57
N LEU A 69 7.93 14.61 -0.24
CA LEU A 69 7.20 13.43 0.25
C LEU A 69 8.14 12.24 0.43
N ASP A 70 7.95 11.51 1.53
CA ASP A 70 8.60 10.21 1.73
C ASP A 70 7.82 9.09 1.00
N LEU A 71 8.45 7.91 0.89
CA LEU A 71 7.85 6.75 0.22
C LEU A 71 6.57 6.27 0.91
N GLN A 72 6.51 6.37 2.25
CA GLN A 72 5.32 5.96 2.99
C GLN A 72 4.12 6.84 2.63
N THR A 73 4.31 8.16 2.60
CA THR A 73 3.28 9.14 2.25
C THR A 73 2.88 9.00 0.79
N HIS A 74 3.85 8.76 -0.10
CA HIS A 74 3.56 8.49 -1.51
C HIS A 74 2.66 7.25 -1.67
N ALA A 75 3.03 6.12 -1.07
CA ALA A 75 2.24 4.88 -1.10
C ALA A 75 0.84 5.07 -0.47
N MET A 76 0.75 5.82 0.64
CA MET A 76 -0.53 6.11 1.29
C MET A 76 -1.45 6.95 0.41
N ASN A 77 -0.90 7.96 -0.28
CA ASN A 77 -1.66 8.79 -1.20
C ASN A 77 -2.18 8.00 -2.39
N ILE A 78 -1.35 7.10 -2.96
CA ILE A 78 -1.79 6.18 -4.01
C ILE A 78 -2.94 5.32 -3.50
N LEU A 79 -2.75 4.64 -2.37
CA LEU A 79 -3.76 3.76 -1.80
C LEU A 79 -5.06 4.50 -1.46
N TYR A 80 -4.98 5.74 -0.95
CA TYR A 80 -6.15 6.59 -0.72
C TYR A 80 -6.92 6.87 -2.01
N MET A 81 -6.23 7.18 -3.11
CA MET A 81 -6.86 7.39 -4.42
C MET A 81 -7.55 6.14 -4.96
N GLU A 82 -7.08 4.94 -4.63
CA GLU A 82 -7.70 3.68 -5.08
C GLU A 82 -8.87 3.21 -4.19
N LEU A 83 -9.00 3.74 -2.97
CA LEU A 83 -10.06 3.36 -2.02
C LEU A 83 -11.28 4.28 -2.03
N VAL A 84 -11.19 5.44 -2.69
CA VAL A 84 -12.25 6.46 -2.81
C VAL A 84 -12.89 6.37 -4.20
#